data_AF-A0AAV4T114-F1
#
_entry.id   AF-A0AAV4T114-F1
#
_cell.length_a   1.000
_cell.length_b   1.000
_cell.length_c   1.000
_cell.angle_alpha   90.00
_cell.angle_beta   90.00
_cell.angle_gamma   90.00
#
_symmetry.space_group_name_H-M   'P 1'
#
loop_
_entity.id
_entity.type
_entity.pdbx_description
1 polymer ?
#
loop_
_entity_poly.entity_id
_entity_poly.type
_entity_poly.pdbx_seq_one_letter_code
_entity_poly.pdbx_strand_id
1 'polypeptide(L)'
;MYDLYNPSLLSIEVLRLEKRLDEHLYYLRDAPPEYSTFPFDMEPEFIMEGEPIRVNPIKVKLNPPPWFVKWEQRDLKGIEPIEDMHWKRRRILCKIIQPMHDRERYDIMKEYRRCIPEEDQEEIWREVDQHRVKFPVRKQMWKRTLQKAKPKTKSK
;
A
#
# COMPACT_ATOMS: atom_id res chain seq x y z
N MET A 1 12.70 12.39 -0.91
CA MET A 1 12.24 11.27 -1.76
C MET A 1 13.45 10.39 -2.00
N TYR A 2 13.32 9.07 -1.85
CA TYR A 2 14.42 8.13 -2.06
C TYR A 2 14.32 7.51 -3.44
N ASP A 3 15.46 7.27 -4.06
CA ASP A 3 15.58 6.56 -5.34
C ASP A 3 16.22 5.19 -5.07
N LEU A 4 15.56 4.14 -5.54
CA LEU A 4 15.91 2.74 -5.30
C LEU A 4 17.25 2.35 -5.94
N TYR A 5 17.63 2.99 -7.04
CA TYR A 5 18.85 2.68 -7.78
C TYR A 5 19.99 3.67 -7.47
N ASN A 6 19.85 4.47 -6.43
CA ASN A 6 20.87 5.44 -6.04
C ASN A 6 22.07 4.74 -5.37
N PRO A 7 23.32 4.99 -5.83
CA PRO A 7 24.51 4.34 -5.28
C PRO A 7 24.84 4.74 -3.83
N SER A 8 24.27 5.83 -3.31
CA SER A 8 24.41 6.22 -1.90
C SER A 8 23.54 5.40 -0.93
N LEU A 9 22.60 4.62 -1.46
CA LEU A 9 21.73 3.76 -0.67
C LEU A 9 22.51 2.51 -0.23
N LEU A 10 22.67 2.33 1.08
CA LEU A 10 23.42 1.19 1.64
C LEU A 10 22.54 -0.05 1.87
N SER A 11 21.36 0.13 2.46
CA SER A 11 20.44 -0.96 2.80
C SER A 11 19.01 -0.45 2.92
N ILE A 12 18.05 -1.26 2.46
CA ILE A 12 16.62 -1.06 2.67
C ILE A 12 16.13 -2.18 3.59
N GLU A 13 15.69 -1.82 4.78
CA GLU A 13 15.09 -2.76 5.73
C GLU A 13 13.57 -2.54 5.78
N VAL A 14 12.81 -3.64 5.65
CA VAL A 14 11.35 -3.62 5.75
C VAL A 14 10.96 -4.03 7.16
N LEU A 15 10.50 -3.07 7.96
CA LEU A 15 10.08 -3.33 9.34
C LEU A 15 8.73 -4.05 9.40
N ARG A 16 7.76 -3.66 8.56
CA ARG A 16 6.44 -4.27 8.52
C ARG A 16 5.90 -4.26 7.10
N LEU A 17 5.57 -5.44 6.59
CA LEU A 17 4.98 -5.61 5.27
C LEU A 17 3.45 -5.68 5.37
N GLU A 18 2.75 -4.62 4.99
CA GLU A 18 1.30 -4.58 4.97
C GLU A 18 0.76 -3.87 3.72
N LYS A 19 -0.49 -4.19 3.37
CA LYS A 19 -1.26 -3.45 2.36
C LYS A 19 -2.30 -2.59 3.04
N ARG A 20 -2.64 -1.45 2.43
CA ARG A 20 -3.78 -0.61 2.81
C ARG A 20 -4.92 -0.80 1.82
N LEU A 21 -6.09 -0.24 2.16
CA LEU A 21 -7.26 -0.26 1.28
C LEU A 21 -7.08 0.56 0.00
N ASP A 22 -6.22 1.59 0.05
CA ASP A 22 -5.91 2.49 -1.05
C ASP A 22 -4.44 2.33 -1.49
N GLU A 23 -4.16 2.56 -2.77
CA GLU A 23 -2.81 2.51 -3.35
C GLU A 23 -1.92 3.68 -2.90
N HIS A 24 -2.53 4.84 -2.63
CA HIS A 24 -1.83 6.06 -2.27
C HIS A 24 -2.37 6.65 -0.97
N LEU A 25 -1.48 6.93 -0.03
CA LEU A 25 -1.81 7.41 1.33
C LEU A 25 -1.57 8.91 1.50
N TYR A 26 -1.69 9.70 0.43
CA TYR A 26 -1.39 11.14 0.48
C TYR A 26 -2.29 11.92 1.46
N TYR A 27 -3.48 11.40 1.76
CA TYR A 27 -4.41 11.95 2.73
C TYR A 27 -3.89 11.95 4.17
N LEU A 28 -2.85 11.16 4.49
CA LEU A 28 -2.22 11.17 5.81
C LEU A 28 -1.61 12.54 6.18
N ARG A 29 -1.31 13.40 5.19
CA ARG A 29 -0.85 14.78 5.43
C ARG A 29 -1.90 15.66 6.11
N ASP A 30 -3.17 15.38 5.85
CA ASP A 30 -4.32 16.10 6.40
C ASP A 30 -5.00 15.34 7.55
N ALA A 31 -4.41 14.23 8.00
CA ALA A 31 -4.89 13.40 9.10
C ALA A 31 -4.21 13.75 10.44
N PRO A 32 -4.76 13.34 11.58
CA PRO A 32 -4.10 13.44 12.87
C PRO A 32 -2.72 12.77 12.87
N PRO A 33 -1.71 13.34 13.57
CA PRO A 33 -0.36 12.77 13.65
C PRO A 33 -0.31 11.34 14.20
N GLU A 34 -1.32 10.92 14.96
CA GLU A 34 -1.44 9.58 15.53
C GLU A 34 -1.34 8.47 14.48
N TYR A 35 -1.87 8.69 13.27
CA TYR A 35 -1.83 7.71 12.18
C TYR A 35 -0.49 7.67 11.43
N SER A 36 0.40 8.62 11.69
CA SER A 36 1.68 8.79 10.97
C SER A 36 2.91 8.73 11.89
N THR A 37 2.71 8.62 13.20
CA THR A 37 3.79 8.59 14.19
C THR A 37 4.17 7.14 14.46
N PHE A 38 5.42 6.81 14.18
CA PHE A 38 5.99 5.48 14.44
C PHE A 38 7.23 5.61 15.34
N PRO A 39 7.46 4.69 16.28
CA PRO A 39 8.67 4.69 17.09
C PRO A 39 9.88 4.34 16.22
N PHE A 40 11.01 5.01 16.45
CA PHE A 40 12.26 4.73 15.72
C PHE A 40 12.86 3.37 16.07
N ASP A 41 12.65 2.90 17.30
CA ASP A 41 13.17 1.61 17.80
C ASP A 41 12.22 0.44 17.52
N MET A 42 11.42 0.51 16.44
CA MET A 42 10.47 -0.54 16.08
C MET A 42 11.19 -1.81 15.61
N GLU A 43 10.89 -2.95 16.23
CA GLU A 43 11.42 -4.25 15.79
C GLU A 43 10.74 -4.74 14.50
N PRO A 44 11.47 -5.41 13.60
CA PRO A 44 10.91 -5.94 12.36
C PRO A 44 9.95 -7.11 12.60
N GLU A 45 8.75 -7.02 12.03
CA GLU A 45 7.73 -8.08 11.98
C GLU A 45 7.93 -8.95 10.73
N PHE A 46 8.27 -10.24 10.93
CA PHE A 46 8.49 -11.18 9.84
C PHE A 46 7.22 -11.93 9.43
N ILE A 47 7.02 -12.08 8.13
CA ILE A 47 5.98 -12.89 7.51
C ILE A 47 6.63 -14.17 6.99
N MET A 48 5.98 -15.32 7.15
CA MET A 48 6.51 -16.57 6.62
C MET A 48 6.46 -16.58 5.10
N GLU A 49 7.48 -17.18 4.47
CA GLU A 49 7.51 -17.32 3.00
C GLU A 49 6.25 -18.07 2.52
N GLY A 50 5.45 -17.42 1.68
CA GLY A 50 4.20 -17.96 1.14
C GLY A 50 2.93 -17.54 1.88
N GLU A 51 3.01 -16.87 3.04
CA GLU A 51 1.81 -16.30 3.68
C GLU A 51 1.34 -15.07 2.87
N PRO A 52 0.02 -14.91 2.64
CA PRO A 52 -0.51 -13.75 1.95
C PRO A 52 -0.24 -12.46 2.74
N ILE A 53 0.03 -11.37 2.04
CA ILE A 53 0.30 -10.08 2.67
C ILE A 53 -0.97 -9.58 3.39
N ARG A 54 -0.81 -9.21 4.66
CA ARG A 54 -1.91 -8.73 5.50
C ARG A 54 -2.42 -7.37 5.00
N VAL A 55 -3.74 -7.26 4.87
CA VAL A 55 -4.41 -6.00 4.50
C VAL A 55 -4.90 -5.32 5.78
N ASN A 56 -4.44 -4.11 6.03
CA ASN A 56 -4.81 -3.29 7.17
C ASN A 56 -6.13 -2.52 6.85
N PRO A 57 -7.25 -2.83 7.53
CA PRO A 57 -8.55 -2.23 7.25
C PRO A 57 -8.79 -0.88 7.96
N ILE A 58 -7.79 -0.33 8.66
CA ILE A 58 -7.92 0.93 9.41
C ILE A 58 -8.37 2.05 8.48
N LYS A 59 -9.48 2.70 8.86
CA LYS A 59 -9.95 3.94 8.27
C LYS A 59 -9.43 5.13 9.07
N VAL A 60 -9.03 6.17 8.36
CA VAL A 60 -8.39 7.36 8.92
C VAL A 60 -9.41 8.48 9.00
N LYS A 61 -9.54 9.09 10.18
CA LYS A 61 -10.29 10.32 10.37
C LYS A 61 -9.45 11.52 9.91
N LEU A 62 -9.99 12.39 9.08
CA LEU A 62 -9.31 13.62 8.66
C LEU A 62 -9.46 14.73 9.70
N ASN A 63 -8.49 15.65 9.73
CA ASN A 63 -8.62 16.90 10.47
C ASN A 63 -9.73 17.79 9.87
N PRO A 64 -10.24 18.79 10.60
CA PRO A 64 -11.14 19.77 10.00
C PRO A 64 -10.49 20.51 8.81
N PRO A 65 -11.27 20.95 7.82
CA PRO A 65 -10.77 21.70 6.67
C PRO A 65 -10.15 23.06 7.09
N PRO A 66 -9.27 23.66 6.26
CA PRO A 66 -8.95 23.31 4.88
C PRO A 66 -7.88 22.21 4.73
N TRP A 67 -8.06 21.34 3.73
CA TRP A 67 -7.09 20.29 3.34
C TRP A 67 -6.23 20.68 2.15
N PHE A 68 -5.12 19.97 1.95
CA PHE A 68 -4.26 20.14 0.79
C PHE A 68 -4.95 19.77 -0.53
N VAL A 69 -5.77 18.72 -0.53
CA VAL A 69 -6.55 18.26 -1.69
C VAL A 69 -8.01 18.06 -1.30
N LYS A 70 -8.91 18.16 -2.28
CA LYS A 70 -10.31 17.78 -2.12
C LYS A 70 -10.44 16.25 -2.10
N TRP A 71 -10.08 15.63 -0.98
CA TRP A 71 -10.13 14.16 -0.81
C TRP A 71 -11.52 13.57 -1.04
N GLU A 72 -12.56 14.35 -0.72
CA GLU A 72 -13.96 14.04 -1.03
C GLU A 72 -14.18 13.63 -2.49
N GLN A 73 -13.40 14.19 -3.42
CA GLN A 73 -13.55 13.97 -4.87
C GLN A 73 -12.87 12.70 -5.39
N ARG A 74 -12.21 11.95 -4.53
CA ARG A 74 -11.47 10.73 -4.91
C ARG A 74 -12.24 9.52 -4.40
N ASP A 75 -12.21 8.42 -5.16
CA ASP A 75 -12.76 7.13 -4.73
C ASP A 75 -11.78 6.41 -3.76
N LEU A 76 -11.64 6.97 -2.55
CA LEU A 76 -10.78 6.45 -1.48
C LEU A 76 -11.60 5.67 -0.46
N LYS A 77 -11.11 4.50 -0.05
CA LYS A 77 -11.77 3.57 0.88
C LYS A 77 -11.18 3.63 2.30
N GLY A 78 -9.97 4.16 2.43
CA GLY A 78 -9.23 4.26 3.70
C GLY A 78 -9.53 5.49 4.53
N ILE A 79 -10.46 6.36 4.10
CA ILE A 79 -10.89 7.55 4.84
C ILE A 79 -12.26 7.27 5.48
N GLU A 80 -12.46 7.74 6.71
CA GLU A 80 -13.78 7.71 7.35
C GLU A 80 -14.77 8.63 6.63
N PRO A 81 -16.07 8.28 6.57
CA PRO A 81 -17.08 9.13 5.94
C PRO A 81 -17.04 10.56 6.51
N ILE A 82 -16.90 11.55 5.64
CA ILE A 82 -16.87 12.96 6.02
C ILE A 82 -18.31 13.40 6.31
N GLU A 83 -18.69 13.41 7.59
CA GLU A 83 -20.05 13.74 8.04
C GLU A 83 -20.40 15.22 7.79
N ASP A 84 -19.46 16.13 8.04
CA ASP A 84 -19.67 17.58 7.95
C ASP A 84 -19.58 18.15 6.53
N MET A 85 -19.69 17.30 5.50
CA MET A 85 -19.63 17.76 4.12
C MET A 85 -20.86 18.58 3.76
N HIS A 86 -20.63 19.86 3.42
CA HIS A 86 -21.68 20.76 2.96
C HIS A 86 -22.50 20.16 1.80
N TRP A 87 -23.83 20.12 1.94
CA TRP A 87 -24.75 19.41 1.02
C TRP A 87 -24.57 19.76 -0.47
N LYS A 88 -24.21 21.02 -0.80
CA LYS A 88 -23.94 21.42 -2.20
C LYS A 88 -22.74 20.67 -2.78
N ARG A 89 -21.68 20.44 -1.99
CA ARG A 89 -20.49 19.68 -2.40
C ARG A 89 -20.86 18.21 -2.61
N ARG A 90 -21.59 17.63 -1.65
CA ARG A 90 -22.13 16.27 -1.76
C ARG A 90 -22.91 16.05 -3.06
N ARG A 91 -23.75 17.01 -3.44
CA ARG A 91 -24.55 16.95 -4.66
C ARG A 91 -23.70 16.96 -5.94
N ILE A 92 -22.63 17.75 -5.99
CA ILE A 92 -21.71 17.83 -7.14
C ILE A 92 -20.94 16.52 -7.28
N LEU A 93 -20.44 15.99 -6.16
CA LEU A 93 -19.75 14.70 -6.09
C LEU A 93 -20.58 13.57 -6.67
N CYS A 94 -21.82 13.43 -6.20
CA CYS A 94 -22.72 12.38 -6.67
C CYS A 94 -23.14 12.54 -8.13
N LYS A 95 -23.24 13.77 -8.65
CA LYS A 95 -23.71 14.00 -10.02
C LYS A 95 -22.61 13.92 -11.08
N ILE A 96 -21.38 14.23 -10.73
CA ILE A 96 -20.29 14.38 -11.71
C ILE A 96 -19.21 13.33 -11.49
N ILE A 97 -18.74 13.19 -10.25
CA ILE A 97 -17.54 12.42 -9.95
C ILE A 97 -17.84 10.92 -9.86
N GLN A 98 -18.92 10.52 -9.17
CA GLN A 98 -19.34 9.12 -9.11
C GLN A 98 -19.59 8.53 -10.52
N PRO A 99 -20.38 9.16 -11.41
CA PRO A 99 -20.56 8.65 -12.77
C PRO A 99 -19.28 8.60 -13.60
N MET A 100 -18.33 9.52 -13.36
CA MET A 100 -17.03 9.46 -14.02
C MET A 100 -16.25 8.22 -13.59
N HIS A 101 -16.17 7.93 -12.28
CA HIS A 101 -15.50 6.72 -11.79
C HIS A 101 -16.19 5.43 -12.26
N ASP A 102 -17.51 5.43 -12.34
CA ASP A 102 -18.26 4.29 -12.89
C ASP A 102 -17.88 4.06 -14.35
N ARG A 103 -17.75 5.11 -15.17
CA ARG A 103 -17.29 4.98 -16.56
C ARG A 103 -15.85 4.46 -16.65
N GLU A 104 -14.96 4.95 -15.78
CA GLU A 104 -13.56 4.50 -15.74
C GLU A 104 -13.43 3.02 -15.40
N ARG A 105 -14.36 2.45 -14.62
CA ARG A 105 -14.39 1.01 -14.33
C ARG A 105 -14.58 0.16 -15.59
N TYR A 106 -15.28 0.69 -16.59
CA TYR A 106 -15.54 0.00 -17.86
C TYR A 106 -14.58 0.44 -18.98
N ASP A 107 -13.55 1.22 -18.67
CA ASP A 107 -12.54 1.64 -19.63
C ASP A 107 -11.43 0.58 -19.76
N ILE A 108 -11.61 -0.32 -20.73
CA ILE A 108 -10.68 -1.41 -21.03
C ILE A 108 -9.31 -0.86 -21.47
N MET A 109 -9.28 0.28 -22.17
CA MET A 109 -8.02 0.89 -22.61
C MET A 109 -7.22 1.43 -21.43
N LYS A 110 -7.90 1.91 -20.39
CA LYS A 110 -7.25 2.30 -19.13
C LYS A 110 -6.67 1.10 -18.39
N GLU A 111 -7.37 -0.04 -18.38
CA GLU A 111 -6.88 -1.29 -17.80
C GLU A 111 -5.65 -1.81 -18.55
N TYR A 112 -5.70 -1.84 -19.88
CA TYR A 112 -4.57 -2.23 -20.72
C TYR A 112 -3.31 -1.39 -20.46
N ARG A 113 -3.48 -0.08 -20.20
CA ARG A 113 -2.34 0.81 -19.86
C ARG A 113 -1.82 0.66 -18.42
N ARG A 114 -2.59 0.02 -17.52
CA ARG A 114 -2.20 -0.17 -16.12
C ARG A 114 -1.31 -1.39 -15.94
N CYS A 115 -1.57 -2.44 -16.70
CA CYS A 115 -0.88 -3.72 -16.57
C CYS A 115 0.01 -3.95 -17.79
N ILE A 116 1.17 -4.57 -17.57
CA ILE A 116 2.03 -5.05 -18.66
C ILE A 116 1.35 -6.31 -19.24
N PRO A 117 1.27 -6.48 -20.57
CA PRO A 117 0.75 -7.70 -21.20
C PRO A 117 1.45 -8.97 -20.72
N GLU A 118 0.76 -10.12 -20.74
CA GLU A 118 1.32 -11.39 -20.27
C GLU A 118 2.57 -11.81 -21.04
N GLU A 119 2.56 -11.64 -22.36
CA GLU A 119 3.70 -11.92 -23.25
C GLU A 119 4.97 -11.16 -22.82
N ASP A 120 4.81 -9.86 -22.53
CA ASP A 120 5.89 -9.00 -22.06
C ASP A 120 6.34 -9.38 -20.63
N GLN A 121 5.39 -9.77 -19.77
CA GLN A 121 5.72 -10.23 -18.41
C GLN A 121 6.58 -11.50 -18.45
N GLU A 122 6.27 -12.48 -19.30
CA GLU A 122 7.05 -13.70 -19.44
C GLU A 122 8.49 -13.42 -19.89
N GLU A 123 8.66 -12.51 -20.87
CA GLU A 123 9.97 -12.10 -21.34
C GLU A 123 10.78 -11.41 -20.23
N ILE A 124 10.16 -10.47 -19.51
CA ILE A 124 10.79 -9.78 -18.38
C ILE A 124 11.20 -10.77 -17.30
N TRP A 125 10.32 -11.70 -16.90
CA TRP A 125 10.62 -12.68 -15.87
C TRP A 125 11.73 -13.64 -16.28
N ARG A 126 11.76 -14.06 -17.55
CA ARG A 126 12.85 -14.89 -18.10
C ARG A 126 14.20 -14.17 -18.00
N GLU A 127 14.26 -12.89 -18.34
CA GLU A 127 15.48 -12.09 -18.22
C GLU A 127 15.90 -11.95 -16.74
N VAL A 128 14.95 -11.63 -15.86
CA VAL A 128 15.19 -11.51 -14.41
C VAL A 128 15.74 -12.82 -13.85
N ASP A 129 15.17 -13.97 -14.18
CA ASP A 129 15.64 -15.26 -13.68
C ASP A 129 17.02 -15.64 -14.24
N GLN A 130 17.31 -15.35 -15.51
CA GLN A 130 18.67 -15.48 -16.06
C GLN A 130 19.68 -14.60 -15.31
N HIS A 131 19.31 -13.36 -14.99
CA HIS A 131 20.15 -12.46 -14.23
C HIS A 131 20.37 -12.96 -12.79
N ARG A 132 19.35 -13.53 -12.15
CA ARG A 132 19.46 -14.13 -10.79
C ARG A 132 20.38 -15.34 -10.76
N VAL A 133 20.45 -16.13 -11.84
CA VAL A 133 21.42 -17.22 -11.97
C VAL A 133 22.85 -16.68 -12.08
N LYS A 134 23.06 -15.64 -12.90
CA LYS A 134 24.39 -15.00 -13.07
C LYS A 134 24.88 -14.28 -11.81
N PHE A 135 23.96 -13.60 -11.12
CA PHE A 135 24.22 -12.82 -9.91
C PHE A 135 23.36 -13.36 -8.77
N PRO A 136 23.77 -14.47 -8.12
CA PRO A 136 23.00 -15.04 -7.05
C PRO A 136 22.90 -14.06 -5.88
N VAL A 137 21.69 -13.58 -5.63
CA VAL A 137 21.39 -12.79 -4.44
C VAL A 137 21.68 -13.68 -3.23
N ARG A 138 22.56 -13.21 -2.33
CA ARG A 138 22.76 -13.84 -1.03
C ARG A 138 21.45 -13.72 -0.25
N LYS A 139 20.58 -14.72 -0.35
CA LYS A 139 19.45 -14.89 0.55
C LYS A 139 20.06 -15.13 1.93
N GLN A 140 20.00 -14.15 2.82
CA GLN A 140 20.24 -14.40 4.23
C GLN A 140 19.12 -15.32 4.71
N MET A 141 19.37 -16.63 4.65
CA MET A 141 18.47 -17.65 5.19
C MET A 141 18.39 -17.44 6.69
N TRP A 142 17.30 -16.81 7.13
CA TRP A 142 17.06 -16.53 8.54
C TRP A 142 16.80 -17.85 9.29
N LYS A 143 17.85 -18.40 9.92
CA LYS A 143 17.74 -19.52 10.88
C LYS A 143 17.36 -19.04 12.30
N ARG A 144 16.67 -17.91 12.46
CA ARG A 144 16.54 -17.22 13.77
C ARG A 144 15.16 -17.20 14.44
N THR A 145 14.11 -17.83 13.90
CA THR A 145 12.74 -17.75 14.50
C THR A 145 12.10 -19.07 14.91
N LEU A 146 12.71 -20.23 14.62
CA LEU A 146 12.20 -21.51 15.15
C LEU A 146 12.45 -21.70 16.67
N GLN A 147 13.33 -20.90 17.28
CA GLN A 147 13.66 -21.05 18.71
C GLN A 147 12.84 -20.17 19.67
N LYS A 148 12.03 -19.21 19.18
CA LYS A 148 11.27 -18.29 20.06
C LYS A 148 9.75 -18.35 19.95
N ALA A 149 9.18 -18.98 18.92
CA ALA A 149 7.75 -19.19 18.84
C ALA A 149 7.35 -20.50 19.54
N LYS A 150 7.26 -20.50 20.88
CA LYS A 150 6.44 -21.52 21.56
C LYS A 150 5.00 -21.33 21.05
N PRO A 151 4.32 -22.38 20.56
CA PRO A 151 2.92 -22.26 20.18
C PRO A 151 2.13 -21.83 21.42
N LYS A 152 1.36 -20.74 21.33
CA LYS A 152 0.39 -20.39 22.37
C LYS A 152 -0.66 -21.49 22.40
N THR A 153 -0.51 -22.45 23.30
CA THR A 153 -1.53 -23.44 23.64
C THR A 153 -2.78 -22.67 24.09
N LYS A 154 -3.88 -22.81 23.36
CA LYS A 154 -5.19 -22.35 23.81
C LYS A 154 -5.53 -23.14 25.07
N SER A 155 -5.62 -22.47 26.22
CA SER A 155 -6.22 -23.07 27.41
C SER A 155 -7.70 -23.28 27.13
N LYS A 156 -8.20 -24.45 27.54
CA LYS A 156 -9.60 -24.86 27.52
C LYS A 156 -10.48 -23.91 28.32
#